data_AF-A0A977P1N4-F1
#
_entry.id   AF-A0A977P1N4-F1
#
_cell.length_a   1.000
_cell.length_b   1.000
_cell.length_c   1.000
_cell.angle_alpha   90.00
_cell.angle_beta   90.00
_cell.angle_gamma   90.00
#
_symmetry.space_group_name_H-M   'P 1'
#
loop_
_entity.id
_entity.type
_entity.pdbx_description
1 polymer ?
#
loop_
_entity_poly.entity_id
_entity_poly.type
_entity_poly.pdbx_seq_one_letter_code
_entity_poly.pdbx_strand_id
1 'polypeptide(L)'
;QWFIKITAYADELLNDLDTLDHWPDQVKTMQRNWIGRSEGVQITFDVENNAEKLTVYTTRPDTFMGVTYLAVAAGHPLAHQAAANNPALAEFIKECRNAKVAEAEMATMEKRGVATGINAIHPLTGQTVPVWVANFVLMEYGTGAVMAVPGHDHRDWEFATKYSLQIKPIILNADGSEPDLSAQARTDKGTLFNSGQFDGLDFQNAFNAIADKL
;
A
#
# COMPACT_ATOMS: atom_id res chain seq x y z
N GLN A 1 7.65 22.22 16.55
CA GLN A 1 6.40 21.91 17.28
C GLN A 1 6.73 20.84 18.31
N TRP A 2 6.02 20.81 19.44
CA TRP A 2 6.17 19.75 20.44
C TRP A 2 5.08 18.70 20.21
N PHE A 3 5.44 17.42 20.32
CA PHE A 3 4.53 16.28 20.15
C PHE A 3 4.52 15.44 21.42
N ILE A 4 3.34 14.97 21.83
CA ILE A 4 3.17 13.98 22.90
C ILE A 4 3.12 12.60 22.24
N LYS A 5 3.90 11.64 22.74
CA LYS A 5 3.97 10.27 22.20
C LYS A 5 2.75 9.42 22.61
N ILE A 6 1.54 9.88 22.25
CA ILE A 6 0.28 9.16 22.51
C ILE A 6 0.27 7.76 21.88
N THR A 7 1.03 7.55 20.80
CA THR A 7 1.19 6.25 20.14
C THR A 7 1.82 5.18 21.04
N ALA A 8 2.53 5.57 22.12
CA ALA A 8 3.02 4.61 23.11
C ALA A 8 1.90 3.94 23.92
N TYR A 9 0.70 4.55 23.92
CA TYR A 9 -0.50 4.06 24.59
C TYR A 9 -1.57 3.58 23.61
N ALA A 10 -1.26 3.44 22.32
CA ALA A 10 -2.26 3.10 21.31
C ALA A 10 -2.94 1.75 21.57
N ASP A 11 -2.18 0.72 21.97
CA ASP A 11 -2.72 -0.60 22.31
C ASP A 11 -3.60 -0.55 23.57
N GLU A 12 -3.16 0.19 24.61
CA GLU A 12 -3.94 0.38 25.84
C GLU A 12 -5.25 1.11 25.55
N LEU A 13 -5.18 2.23 24.83
CA LEU A 13 -6.36 3.01 24.42
C LEU A 13 -7.34 2.19 23.57
N LEU A 14 -6.86 1.26 22.75
CA LEU A 14 -7.70 0.41 21.92
C LEU A 14 -8.36 -0.70 22.73
N ASN A 15 -7.58 -1.43 23.53
CA ASN A 15 -8.04 -2.56 24.32
C ASN A 15 -9.03 -2.11 25.41
N ASP A 16 -8.78 -0.96 26.02
CA ASP A 16 -9.64 -0.45 27.08
C ASP A 16 -11.03 -0.06 26.59
N LEU A 17 -11.25 0.17 25.29
CA LEU A 17 -12.58 0.39 24.72
C LEU A 17 -13.52 -0.81 24.96
N ASP A 18 -12.99 -2.02 25.09
CA ASP A 18 -13.76 -3.23 25.37
C ASP A 18 -14.27 -3.27 26.82
N THR A 19 -13.66 -2.50 27.72
CA THR A 19 -14.08 -2.38 29.13
C THR A 19 -15.16 -1.31 29.35
N LEU A 20 -15.42 -0.47 28.35
CA LEU A 20 -16.35 0.66 28.42
C LEU A 20 -17.79 0.22 28.05
N ASP A 21 -18.39 -0.62 28.88
CA ASP A 21 -19.74 -1.19 28.66
C ASP A 21 -20.84 -0.13 28.57
N HIS A 22 -20.65 1.01 29.25
CA HIS A 22 -21.63 2.11 29.27
C HIS A 22 -21.42 3.14 28.16
N TRP A 23 -20.42 2.96 27.29
CA TRP A 23 -20.18 3.86 26.17
C TRP A 23 -21.01 3.49 24.95
N PRO A 24 -21.53 4.47 24.19
CA PRO A 24 -22.19 4.20 22.93
C PRO A 24 -21.26 3.48 21.95
N ASP A 25 -21.76 2.42 21.30
CA ASP A 25 -20.96 1.61 20.37
C ASP A 25 -20.47 2.42 19.16
N GLN A 26 -21.20 3.46 18.76
CA GLN A 26 -20.76 4.40 17.72
C GLN A 26 -19.48 5.13 18.12
N VAL A 27 -19.36 5.56 19.38
CA VAL A 27 -18.16 6.25 19.88
C VAL A 27 -16.98 5.30 19.96
N LYS A 28 -17.19 4.08 20.47
CA LYS A 28 -16.15 3.04 20.49
C LYS A 28 -15.67 2.71 19.07
N THR A 29 -16.59 2.57 18.12
CA THR A 29 -16.27 2.33 16.70
C THR A 29 -15.47 3.47 16.09
N MET A 30 -15.85 4.74 16.32
CA MET A 30 -15.07 5.90 15.86
C MET A 30 -13.65 5.89 16.42
N GLN A 31 -13.48 5.58 17.72
CA GLN A 31 -12.16 5.49 18.36
C GLN A 31 -11.32 4.34 17.78
N ARG A 32 -11.90 3.14 17.60
CA ARG A 32 -11.19 2.01 16.96
C ARG A 32 -10.72 2.36 15.55
N ASN A 33 -11.58 2.99 14.76
CA ASN A 33 -11.25 3.42 13.41
C ASN A 33 -10.18 4.53 13.40
N TRP A 34 -10.23 5.45 14.38
CA TRP A 34 -9.24 6.52 14.52
C TRP A 34 -7.86 6.01 14.96
N ILE A 35 -7.81 5.09 15.92
CA ILE A 35 -6.56 4.46 16.35
C ILE A 35 -5.99 3.60 15.21
N GLY A 36 -6.84 2.87 14.49
CA GLY A 36 -6.47 2.21 13.24
C GLY A 36 -5.37 1.15 13.38
N ARG A 37 -5.33 0.42 14.51
CA ARG A 37 -4.33 -0.65 14.74
C ARG A 37 -4.42 -1.68 13.61
N SER A 38 -3.28 -1.93 12.99
CA SER A 38 -3.14 -2.96 11.97
C SER A 38 -1.84 -3.72 12.17
N GLU A 39 -1.90 -5.02 11.92
CA GLU A 39 -0.73 -5.89 11.88
C GLU A 39 -0.37 -6.11 10.41
N GLY A 40 0.92 -6.07 10.11
CA GLY A 40 1.42 -6.08 8.75
C GLY A 40 2.91 -6.39 8.69
N VAL A 41 3.44 -6.36 7.47
CA VAL A 41 4.82 -6.75 7.17
C VAL A 41 5.53 -5.59 6.50
N GLN A 42 6.77 -5.33 6.91
CA GLN A 42 7.68 -4.48 6.16
C GLN A 42 8.43 -5.32 5.14
N ILE A 43 8.41 -4.89 3.89
CA ILE A 43 8.99 -5.64 2.78
C ILE A 43 10.02 -4.76 2.09
N THR A 44 11.22 -5.30 1.90
CA THR A 44 12.32 -4.58 1.26
C THR A 44 12.53 -5.07 -0.16
N PHE A 45 12.46 -4.14 -1.11
CA PHE A 45 12.78 -4.36 -2.51
C PHE A 45 14.17 -3.81 -2.82
N ASP A 46 14.96 -4.57 -3.57
CA ASP A 46 16.18 -4.04 -4.16
C ASP A 46 15.81 -3.15 -5.36
N VAL A 47 16.56 -2.07 -5.58
CA VAL A 47 16.34 -1.15 -6.71
C VAL A 47 17.31 -1.51 -7.84
N GLU A 48 16.79 -1.64 -9.06
CA GLU A 48 17.59 -2.01 -10.22
C GLU A 48 18.70 -0.98 -10.48
N ASN A 49 19.94 -1.44 -10.65
CA ASN A 49 21.13 -0.61 -10.88
C ASN A 49 21.39 0.45 -9.78
N ASN A 50 20.87 0.24 -8.57
CA ASN A 50 21.07 1.15 -7.45
C ASN A 50 21.37 0.35 -6.16
N ALA A 51 22.23 0.88 -5.30
CA ALA A 51 22.51 0.29 -3.99
C ALA A 51 21.42 0.60 -2.96
N GLU A 52 20.55 1.58 -3.25
CA GLU A 52 19.41 1.92 -2.42
C GLU A 52 18.38 0.78 -2.40
N LYS A 53 17.70 0.66 -1.26
CA LYS A 53 16.59 -0.27 -1.07
C LYS A 53 15.30 0.50 -0.85
N LEU A 54 14.20 -0.04 -1.35
CA LEU A 54 12.87 0.52 -1.15
C LEU A 54 12.09 -0.36 -0.18
N THR A 55 11.85 0.14 1.02
CA THR A 55 11.03 -0.57 2.02
C THR A 55 9.61 -0.06 1.97
N VAL A 56 8.64 -0.97 1.96
CA VAL A 56 7.20 -0.67 2.03
C VAL A 56 6.59 -1.35 3.25
N TYR A 57 5.41 -0.92 3.66
CA TYR A 57 4.59 -1.60 4.67
C TYR A 57 3.25 -2.00 4.07
N THR A 58 2.78 -3.21 4.41
CA THR A 58 1.48 -3.71 3.98
C THR A 58 0.78 -4.48 5.08
N THR A 59 -0.53 -4.33 5.18
CA THR A 59 -1.42 -5.16 6.02
C THR A 59 -2.02 -6.34 5.25
N ARG A 60 -1.68 -6.44 3.96
CA ARG A 60 -2.09 -7.48 3.02
C ARG A 60 -0.88 -8.19 2.40
N PRO A 61 0.02 -8.81 3.18
CA PRO A 61 1.10 -9.61 2.61
C PRO A 61 0.57 -10.82 1.84
N ASP A 62 -0.65 -11.30 2.13
CA ASP A 62 -1.36 -12.31 1.36
C ASP A 62 -1.48 -11.93 -0.14
N THR A 63 -1.50 -10.64 -0.46
CA THR A 63 -1.63 -10.17 -1.84
C THR A 63 -0.31 -9.89 -2.54
N PHE A 64 0.82 -10.20 -1.91
CA PHE A 64 2.14 -9.77 -2.36
C PHE A 64 2.49 -10.22 -3.78
N MET A 65 2.10 -11.43 -4.17
CA MET A 65 2.34 -11.97 -5.52
C MET A 65 1.57 -11.24 -6.63
N GLY A 66 0.64 -10.35 -6.27
CA GLY A 66 -0.12 -9.47 -7.14
C GLY A 66 0.48 -8.07 -7.31
N VAL A 67 1.64 -7.78 -6.71
CA VAL A 67 2.31 -6.47 -6.84
C VAL A 67 2.73 -6.25 -8.29
N THR A 68 2.25 -5.17 -8.90
CA THR A 68 2.57 -4.81 -10.29
C THR A 68 3.29 -3.48 -10.45
N TYR A 69 3.29 -2.63 -9.42
CA TYR A 69 4.11 -1.43 -9.34
C TYR A 69 4.32 -1.02 -7.88
N LEU A 70 5.26 -0.12 -7.63
CA LEU A 70 5.46 0.52 -6.33
C LEU A 70 5.17 2.01 -6.44
N ALA A 71 4.63 2.60 -5.39
CA ALA A 71 4.36 4.03 -5.32
C ALA A 71 5.11 4.66 -4.14
N VAL A 72 5.79 5.78 -4.40
CA VAL A 72 6.55 6.54 -3.39
C VAL A 72 6.00 7.96 -3.26
N ALA A 73 6.15 8.53 -2.08
CA ALA A 73 5.80 9.92 -1.80
C ALA A 73 6.66 10.88 -2.62
N ALA A 74 6.13 12.07 -2.93
CA ALA A 74 6.87 13.11 -3.64
C ALA A 74 8.16 13.58 -2.91
N GLY A 75 8.22 13.41 -1.59
CA GLY A 75 9.39 13.71 -0.76
C GLY A 75 10.40 12.57 -0.61
N HIS A 76 10.15 11.41 -1.22
CA HIS A 76 11.01 10.23 -1.07
C HIS A 76 12.37 10.43 -1.77
N PRO A 77 13.50 9.93 -1.22
CA PRO A 77 14.82 10.05 -1.85
C PRO A 77 14.87 9.59 -3.33
N LEU A 78 14.30 8.43 -3.63
CA LEU A 78 14.17 7.93 -5.02
C LEU A 78 13.41 8.89 -5.95
N ALA A 79 12.38 9.59 -5.45
CA ALA A 79 11.65 10.58 -6.23
C ALA A 79 12.56 11.76 -6.61
N HIS A 80 13.38 12.22 -5.67
CA HIS A 80 14.36 13.27 -5.90
C HIS A 80 15.48 12.87 -6.87
N GLN A 81 15.97 11.63 -6.74
CA GLN A 81 16.96 11.08 -7.68
C GLN A 81 16.40 11.03 -9.10
N ALA A 82 15.18 10.50 -9.28
CA ALA A 82 14.53 10.42 -10.58
C ALA A 82 14.23 11.80 -11.19
N ALA A 83 13.87 12.78 -10.36
CA ALA A 83 13.54 14.13 -10.79
C ALA A 83 14.74 14.90 -11.36
N ALA A 84 15.97 14.54 -11.01
CA ALA A 84 17.19 15.22 -11.47
C ALA A 84 17.29 15.29 -13.00
N ASN A 85 16.78 14.28 -13.70
CA ASN A 85 16.79 14.17 -15.16
C ASN A 85 15.40 14.17 -15.80
N ASN A 86 14.34 14.46 -15.03
CA ASN A 86 12.95 14.42 -15.49
C ASN A 86 12.19 15.69 -15.07
N PRO A 87 12.12 16.72 -15.94
CA PRO A 87 11.47 17.99 -15.62
C PRO A 87 9.99 17.84 -15.26
N ALA A 88 9.27 16.92 -15.90
CA ALA A 88 7.86 16.68 -15.61
C ALA A 88 7.67 16.11 -14.19
N LEU A 89 8.57 15.20 -13.78
CA LEU A 89 8.56 14.67 -12.42
C LEU A 89 8.95 15.74 -11.38
N ALA A 90 9.95 16.57 -11.69
CA ALA A 90 10.35 17.67 -10.81
C ALA A 90 9.19 18.65 -10.57
N GLU A 91 8.43 19.01 -11.61
CA GLU A 91 7.25 19.87 -11.46
C GLU A 91 6.14 19.16 -10.66
N PHE A 92 5.89 17.88 -10.93
CA PHE A 92 4.90 17.11 -10.18
C PHE A 92 5.22 17.02 -8.67
N ILE A 93 6.49 16.83 -8.32
CA ILE A 93 6.95 16.84 -6.92
C ILE A 93 6.69 18.22 -6.27
N LYS A 94 6.93 19.30 -7.00
CA LYS A 94 6.67 20.66 -6.53
C LYS A 94 5.18 20.93 -6.34
N GLU A 95 4.33 20.47 -7.25
CA GLU A 95 2.87 20.53 -7.11
C GLU A 95 2.41 19.80 -5.84
N CYS A 96 2.89 18.57 -5.61
CA CYS A 96 2.52 17.77 -4.45
C CYS A 96 2.91 18.44 -3.13
N ARG A 97 4.06 19.13 -3.07
CA ARG A 97 4.49 19.88 -1.87
C ARG A 97 3.62 21.09 -1.55
N ASN A 98 3.04 21.71 -2.57
CA ASN A 98 2.19 22.89 -2.42
C ASN A 98 0.74 22.52 -2.10
N ALA A 99 0.35 21.27 -2.38
CA ALA A 99 -0.96 20.75 -2.04
C ALA A 99 -1.07 20.52 -0.53
N LYS A 100 -1.62 21.49 0.20
CA LYS A 100 -2.06 21.29 1.59
C LYS A 100 -3.44 20.66 1.56
N VAL A 101 -3.49 19.35 1.64
CA VAL A 101 -4.74 18.59 1.56
C VAL A 101 -4.98 17.95 2.91
N ALA A 102 -6.17 18.13 3.47
CA ALA A 102 -6.55 17.38 4.66
C ALA A 102 -6.68 15.89 4.31
N GLU A 103 -6.36 14.99 5.24
CA GLU A 103 -6.41 13.53 4.99
C GLU A 103 -7.77 13.07 4.44
N ALA A 104 -8.86 13.66 4.93
CA ALA A 104 -10.22 13.39 4.43
C ALA A 104 -10.43 13.80 2.96
N GLU A 105 -9.77 14.87 2.50
CA GLU A 105 -9.84 15.33 1.11
C GLU A 105 -8.95 14.46 0.20
N MET A 106 -7.91 13.83 0.72
CA MET A 106 -7.04 12.93 -0.07
C MET A 106 -7.77 11.70 -0.58
N ALA A 107 -8.76 11.20 0.17
CA ALA A 107 -9.56 10.04 -0.23
C ALA A 107 -10.35 10.33 -1.51
N THR A 108 -10.93 11.53 -1.64
CA THR A 108 -11.76 11.93 -2.79
C THR A 108 -10.98 12.60 -3.92
N MET A 109 -9.73 13.01 -3.65
CA MET A 109 -8.88 13.61 -4.68
C MET A 109 -8.57 12.63 -5.81
N GLU A 110 -8.45 13.21 -7.01
CA GLU A 110 -7.94 12.51 -8.18
C GLU A 110 -6.55 11.93 -7.90
N LYS A 111 -6.39 10.61 -8.10
CA LYS A 111 -5.10 9.93 -7.99
C LYS A 111 -4.26 10.30 -9.21
N ARG A 112 -3.13 10.97 -8.96
CA ARG A 112 -2.18 11.43 -9.98
C ARG A 112 -0.80 10.87 -9.66
N GLY A 113 -0.03 10.56 -10.69
CA GLY A 113 1.34 10.13 -10.55
C GLY A 113 2.15 10.23 -11.83
N VAL A 114 3.47 10.09 -11.67
CA VAL A 114 4.46 10.16 -12.74
C VAL A 114 5.45 9.00 -12.57
N ALA A 115 5.74 8.29 -13.65
CA ALA A 115 6.73 7.22 -13.67
C ALA A 115 8.12 7.77 -13.38
N THR A 116 8.87 7.11 -12.50
CA THR A 116 10.24 7.52 -12.16
C THR A 116 11.27 7.08 -13.20
N GLY A 117 10.96 6.03 -13.97
CA GLY A 117 11.94 5.31 -14.79
C GLY A 117 12.83 4.37 -13.98
N ILE A 118 12.65 4.30 -12.67
CA ILE A 118 13.32 3.36 -11.76
C ILE A 118 12.47 2.10 -11.64
N ASN A 119 13.12 0.95 -11.65
CA ASN A 119 12.50 -0.34 -11.37
C ASN A 119 13.00 -0.88 -10.02
N ALA A 120 12.13 -1.58 -9.31
CA ALA A 120 12.50 -2.39 -8.16
C ALA A 120 12.36 -3.88 -8.48
N ILE A 121 13.04 -4.73 -7.74
CA ILE A 121 13.06 -6.19 -7.94
C ILE A 121 12.14 -6.82 -6.92
N HIS A 122 11.10 -7.49 -7.39
CA HIS A 122 10.17 -8.22 -6.53
C HIS A 122 10.90 -9.40 -5.86
N PRO A 123 11.03 -9.45 -4.52
CA PRO A 123 11.94 -10.37 -3.84
C PRO A 123 11.59 -11.86 -4.01
N LEU A 124 10.31 -12.19 -4.19
CA LEU A 124 9.88 -13.60 -4.40
C LEU A 124 9.88 -14.06 -5.87
N THR A 125 9.59 -13.18 -6.83
CA THR A 125 9.47 -13.54 -8.26
C THR A 125 10.72 -13.19 -9.07
N GLY A 126 11.56 -12.29 -8.58
CA GLY A 126 12.69 -11.71 -9.31
C GLY A 126 12.29 -10.77 -10.45
N GLN A 127 10.99 -10.51 -10.64
CA GLN A 127 10.50 -9.64 -11.72
C GLN A 127 10.72 -8.17 -11.37
N THR A 128 10.98 -7.35 -12.39
CA THR A 128 11.06 -5.90 -12.24
C THR A 128 9.67 -5.29 -12.14
N VAL A 129 9.46 -4.44 -11.15
CA VAL A 129 8.24 -3.65 -10.95
C VAL A 129 8.56 -2.16 -11.05
N PRO A 130 7.84 -1.37 -11.87
CA PRO A 130 8.11 0.05 -12.03
C PRO A 130 7.78 0.84 -10.76
N VAL A 131 8.60 1.84 -10.45
CA VAL A 131 8.37 2.76 -9.34
C VAL A 131 7.73 4.05 -9.85
N TRP A 132 6.68 4.49 -9.18
CA TRP A 132 5.91 5.71 -9.49
C TRP A 132 5.97 6.69 -8.33
N VAL A 133 5.96 7.99 -8.62
CA VAL A 133 5.64 9.00 -7.62
C VAL A 133 4.14 9.25 -7.68
N ALA A 134 3.46 9.15 -6.54
CA ALA A 134 2.01 9.30 -6.46
C ALA A 134 1.60 10.31 -5.39
N ASN A 135 0.55 11.09 -5.67
CA ASN A 135 0.08 12.17 -4.78
C ASN A 135 -0.69 11.67 -3.54
N PHE A 136 -1.02 10.39 -3.48
CA PHE A 136 -1.74 9.78 -2.36
C PHE A 136 -0.83 9.01 -1.38
N VAL A 137 0.49 8.98 -1.65
CA VAL A 137 1.48 8.40 -0.75
C VAL A 137 2.13 9.52 0.06
N LEU A 138 1.99 9.45 1.38
CA LEU A 138 2.51 10.46 2.31
C LEU A 138 3.84 10.02 2.91
N MET A 139 4.80 10.94 3.01
CA MET A 139 6.12 10.65 3.56
C MET A 139 6.06 10.35 5.07
N GLU A 140 5.09 10.96 5.75
CA GLU A 140 4.85 10.83 7.19
C GLU A 140 4.18 9.50 7.58
N TYR A 141 3.62 8.77 6.61
CA TYR A 141 2.93 7.50 6.85
C TYR A 141 3.81 6.33 6.43
N GLY A 142 4.18 5.49 7.40
CA GLY A 142 5.03 4.33 7.19
C GLY A 142 6.44 4.73 6.74
N THR A 143 6.90 4.18 5.63
CA THR A 143 8.22 4.43 5.04
C THR A 143 8.20 5.49 3.94
N GLY A 144 7.05 6.11 3.66
CA GLY A 144 6.87 6.98 2.50
C GLY A 144 6.80 6.22 1.17
N ALA A 145 6.56 4.91 1.22
CA ALA A 145 6.42 4.03 0.07
C ALA A 145 5.42 2.91 0.34
N VAL A 146 4.68 2.52 -0.71
CA VAL A 146 3.70 1.43 -0.68
C VAL A 146 3.87 0.53 -1.89
N MET A 147 3.60 -0.76 -1.70
CA MET A 147 3.42 -1.67 -2.83
C MET A 147 1.99 -1.54 -3.34
N ALA A 148 1.82 -1.57 -4.66
CA ALA A 148 0.51 -1.49 -5.26
C ALA A 148 0.06 -2.87 -5.76
N VAL A 149 -1.14 -3.27 -5.34
CA VAL A 149 -1.77 -4.53 -5.77
C VAL A 149 -3.14 -4.22 -6.36
N PRO A 150 -3.20 -3.80 -7.64
CA PRO A 150 -4.43 -3.31 -8.27
C PRO A 150 -5.56 -4.34 -8.33
N GLY A 151 -5.26 -5.63 -8.23
CA GLY A 151 -6.31 -6.63 -8.16
C GLY A 151 -7.12 -6.58 -6.86
N HIS A 152 -6.54 -6.04 -5.78
CA HIS A 152 -7.04 -6.21 -4.42
C HIS A 152 -7.00 -4.97 -3.52
N ASP A 153 -6.54 -3.81 -4.03
CA ASP A 153 -6.72 -2.50 -3.44
C ASP A 153 -7.38 -1.55 -4.44
N HIS A 154 -8.46 -0.88 -4.02
CA HIS A 154 -9.27 -0.04 -4.91
C HIS A 154 -8.53 1.20 -5.40
N ARG A 155 -7.69 1.82 -4.54
CA ARG A 155 -6.91 3.02 -4.91
C ARG A 155 -5.84 2.64 -5.94
N ASP A 156 -5.22 1.48 -5.74
CA ASP A 156 -4.24 0.94 -6.67
C ASP A 156 -4.87 0.59 -8.01
N TRP A 157 -6.11 0.08 -8.00
CA TRP A 157 -6.91 -0.23 -9.19
C TRP A 157 -7.29 1.02 -9.99
N GLU A 158 -7.78 2.07 -9.32
CA GLU A 158 -8.10 3.35 -9.98
C GLU A 158 -6.86 3.93 -10.68
N PHE A 159 -5.73 3.91 -9.97
CA PHE A 159 -4.47 4.39 -10.51
C PHE A 159 -3.98 3.51 -11.67
N ALA A 160 -3.98 2.19 -11.51
CA ALA A 160 -3.54 1.26 -12.55
C ALA A 160 -4.42 1.37 -13.81
N THR A 161 -5.73 1.46 -13.65
CA THR A 161 -6.68 1.64 -14.75
C THR A 161 -6.42 2.94 -15.50
N LYS A 162 -6.25 4.05 -14.77
CA LYS A 162 -5.96 5.37 -15.36
C LYS A 162 -4.64 5.40 -16.15
N TYR A 163 -3.62 4.73 -15.64
CA TYR A 163 -2.28 4.73 -16.23
C TYR A 163 -1.97 3.49 -17.09
N SER A 164 -2.97 2.63 -17.34
CA SER A 164 -2.83 1.37 -18.09
C SER A 164 -1.71 0.47 -17.54
N LEU A 165 -1.56 0.42 -16.22
CA LEU A 165 -0.64 -0.48 -15.53
C LEU A 165 -1.24 -1.87 -15.44
N GLN A 166 -0.37 -2.87 -15.25
CA GLN A 166 -0.80 -4.26 -15.12
C GLN A 166 -1.70 -4.44 -13.88
N ILE A 167 -2.81 -5.14 -14.06
CA ILE A 167 -3.72 -5.56 -13.00
C ILE A 167 -3.67 -7.09 -12.97
N LYS A 168 -3.22 -7.67 -11.86
CA LYS A 168 -3.05 -9.11 -11.70
C LYS A 168 -3.99 -9.65 -10.62
N PRO A 169 -4.93 -10.56 -10.94
CA PRO A 169 -5.77 -11.20 -9.93
C PRO A 169 -5.00 -12.34 -9.25
N ILE A 170 -5.05 -12.37 -7.92
CA ILE A 170 -4.42 -13.42 -7.10
C ILE A 170 -5.33 -13.97 -5.99
N ILE A 171 -6.53 -13.42 -5.77
CA ILE A 171 -7.53 -13.96 -4.81
C ILE A 171 -8.78 -14.43 -5.56
N LEU A 172 -9.18 -15.68 -5.33
CA LEU A 172 -10.41 -16.27 -5.90
C LEU A 172 -11.68 -15.65 -5.29
N ASN A 173 -12.78 -15.78 -6.01
CA ASN A 173 -14.12 -15.56 -5.48
C ASN A 173 -14.47 -16.61 -4.42
N ALA A 174 -15.52 -16.33 -3.63
CA ALA A 174 -15.96 -17.25 -2.57
C ALA A 174 -16.40 -18.63 -3.09
N ASP A 175 -16.81 -18.71 -4.36
CA ASP A 175 -17.17 -19.95 -5.06
C ASP A 175 -15.97 -20.65 -5.73
N GLY A 176 -14.75 -20.09 -5.59
CA GLY A 176 -13.52 -20.61 -6.18
C GLY A 176 -13.27 -20.18 -7.63
N SER A 177 -14.13 -19.32 -8.23
CA SER A 177 -13.91 -18.78 -9.57
C SER A 177 -12.90 -17.63 -9.58
N GLU A 178 -12.29 -17.36 -10.75
CA GLU A 178 -11.45 -16.17 -10.93
C GLU A 178 -12.29 -14.89 -10.90
N PRO A 179 -11.82 -13.80 -10.25
CA PRO A 179 -12.56 -12.54 -10.20
C PRO A 179 -12.48 -11.77 -11.53
N ASP A 180 -13.59 -11.12 -11.89
CA ASP A 180 -13.58 -10.08 -12.93
C ASP A 180 -13.18 -8.73 -12.30
N LEU A 181 -12.04 -8.20 -12.75
CA LEU A 181 -11.48 -6.94 -12.27
C LEU A 181 -11.66 -5.78 -13.27
N SER A 182 -12.50 -5.96 -14.29
CA SER A 182 -12.76 -4.95 -15.32
C SER A 182 -13.41 -3.67 -14.78
N ALA A 183 -14.18 -3.79 -13.70
CA ALA A 183 -14.94 -2.69 -13.12
C ALA A 183 -14.41 -2.18 -11.76
N GLN A 184 -13.76 -3.02 -10.97
CA GLN A 184 -13.22 -2.66 -9.65
C GLN A 184 -12.26 -3.73 -9.10
N ALA A 185 -11.44 -3.36 -8.12
CA ALA A 185 -10.66 -4.29 -7.31
C ALA A 185 -11.56 -5.23 -6.47
N ARG A 186 -11.05 -6.45 -6.22
CA ARG A 186 -11.62 -7.39 -5.25
C ARG A 186 -10.90 -7.27 -3.92
N THR A 187 -11.51 -6.59 -2.94
CA THR A 187 -10.86 -6.28 -1.66
C THR A 187 -11.00 -7.38 -0.61
N ASP A 188 -12.00 -8.25 -0.75
CA ASP A 188 -12.25 -9.34 0.19
C ASP A 188 -11.06 -10.30 0.32
N LYS A 189 -10.87 -10.81 1.54
CA LYS A 189 -9.92 -11.88 1.83
C LYS A 189 -10.45 -13.21 1.29
N GLY A 190 -9.57 -14.07 0.79
CA GLY A 190 -9.97 -15.35 0.21
C GLY A 190 -8.79 -16.26 -0.09
N THR A 191 -9.06 -17.29 -0.88
CA THR A 191 -8.05 -18.27 -1.29
C THR A 191 -7.15 -17.71 -2.38
N LEU A 192 -5.84 -17.92 -2.24
CA LEU A 192 -4.85 -17.48 -3.21
C LEU A 192 -4.83 -18.36 -4.47
N PHE A 193 -4.61 -17.71 -5.60
CA PHE A 193 -4.22 -18.31 -6.88
C PHE A 193 -3.21 -17.41 -7.60
N ASN A 194 -2.59 -17.86 -8.69
CA ASN A 194 -1.56 -17.10 -9.43
C ASN A 194 -0.38 -16.60 -8.56
N SER A 195 -0.11 -17.33 -7.48
CA SER A 195 0.82 -17.01 -6.38
C SER A 195 1.89 -18.08 -6.17
N GLY A 196 1.97 -19.10 -7.04
CA GLY A 196 3.05 -20.08 -7.06
C GLY A 196 2.98 -21.02 -5.86
N GLN A 197 4.01 -21.07 -5.02
CA GLN A 197 4.05 -21.96 -3.85
C GLN A 197 2.97 -21.65 -2.79
N PHE A 198 2.28 -20.51 -2.90
CA PHE A 198 1.23 -20.09 -1.97
C PHE A 198 -0.19 -20.35 -2.50
N ASP A 199 -0.33 -20.93 -3.70
CA ASP A 199 -1.63 -21.25 -4.29
C ASP A 199 -2.44 -22.19 -3.39
N GLY A 200 -3.73 -21.92 -3.22
CA GLY A 200 -4.65 -22.70 -2.40
C GLY A 200 -4.66 -22.35 -0.90
N LEU A 201 -3.77 -21.48 -0.43
CA LEU A 201 -3.79 -21.00 0.96
C LEU A 201 -4.92 -19.99 1.18
N ASP A 202 -5.52 -20.02 2.38
CA ASP A 202 -6.42 -18.97 2.85
C ASP A 202 -5.63 -17.74 3.36
N PHE A 203 -6.32 -16.66 3.71
CA PHE A 203 -5.71 -15.42 4.16
C PHE A 203 -4.69 -15.61 5.30
N GLN A 204 -5.05 -16.33 6.36
CA GLN A 204 -4.19 -16.42 7.54
C GLN A 204 -2.94 -17.24 7.28
N ASN A 205 -3.09 -18.36 6.56
CA ASN A 205 -1.96 -19.22 6.20
C ASN A 205 -1.06 -18.53 5.16
N ALA A 206 -1.65 -17.84 4.18
CA ALA A 206 -0.90 -17.06 3.19
C ALA A 206 -0.15 -15.89 3.83
N PHE A 207 -0.78 -15.16 4.75
CA PHE A 207 -0.15 -14.08 5.50
C PHE A 207 1.13 -14.57 6.18
N ASN A 208 1.01 -15.65 6.97
CA ASN A 208 2.14 -16.21 7.71
C ASN A 208 3.21 -16.76 6.77
N ALA A 209 2.81 -17.55 5.77
CA ALA A 209 3.76 -18.17 4.85
C ALA A 209 4.56 -17.15 4.01
N ILE A 210 3.93 -16.05 3.60
CA ILE A 210 4.63 -14.97 2.90
C ILE A 210 5.51 -14.18 3.85
N ALA A 211 5.03 -13.88 5.07
CA ALA A 211 5.84 -13.20 6.08
C ALA A 211 7.09 -13.99 6.47
N ASP A 212 6.99 -15.31 6.64
CA ASP A 212 8.11 -16.20 6.97
C ASP A 212 9.13 -16.33 5.82
N LYS A 213 8.70 -16.07 4.58
CA LYS A 213 9.53 -16.20 3.39
C LYS A 213 10.36 -14.95 3.09
N LEU A 214 9.88 -13.78 3.51
CA LEU A 214 10.46 -12.45 3.27
C LEU A 214 11.51 -12.11 4.33
#